data_AF-A0AAU6RMF2-F1
#
_entry.id   AF-A0AAU6RMF2-F1
#
_cell.length_a   1.000
_cell.length_b   1.000
_cell.length_c   1.000
_cell.angle_alpha   90.00
_cell.angle_beta   90.00
_cell.angle_gamma   90.00
#
_symmetry.space_group_name_H-M   'P 1'
#
loop_
_entity.id
_entity.type
_entity.pdbx_description
1 polymer ?
#
loop_
_entity_poly.entity_id
_entity_poly.type
_entity_poly.pdbx_seq_one_letter_code
_entity_poly.pdbx_strand_id
1 'polypeptide(L)'
;MKPVRVQFDFIIITANNILHFDIKNYSGNYRYQNNRLMSEQGKTDKDIFIQLDNADSYLKQLIAKYEMPQKLISKIIFINEDFNLTGFSGKDCVMFSHELEPVFNYLKSCKGITQQMINFADALIKLHDNEGVDNRIHYYNLEDLKLGLRCPKCRKMEMSRIRRKTYFKCSCGNKLKNENAVLQAYEVLALFGKDKVKRKDIVDFTGLSNRTVTRLMNQHFYKHSHYRGTYYKKGEQINI
;
A
#
# COMPACT_ATOMS: atom_id res chain seq x y z
N MET A 1 -19.90 19.32 -19.46
CA MET A 1 -18.69 19.50 -18.63
C MET A 1 -18.20 18.12 -18.21
N LYS A 2 -16.90 17.82 -18.31
CA LYS A 2 -16.35 16.59 -17.72
C LYS A 2 -16.40 16.72 -16.18
N PRO A 3 -16.81 15.69 -15.43
CA PRO A 3 -16.76 15.73 -13.98
C PRO A 3 -15.32 15.92 -13.50
N VAL A 4 -15.12 16.77 -12.50
CA VAL A 4 -13.82 16.91 -11.84
C VAL A 4 -13.49 15.59 -11.16
N ARG A 5 -12.43 14.92 -11.61
CA ARG A 5 -11.92 13.70 -10.99
C ARG A 5 -10.85 14.06 -9.98
N VAL A 6 -11.00 13.55 -8.76
CA VAL A 6 -10.01 13.63 -7.69
C VAL A 6 -9.64 12.21 -7.27
N GLN A 7 -8.39 12.03 -6.85
CA GLN A 7 -7.90 10.77 -6.31
C GLN A 7 -7.73 10.91 -4.80
N PHE A 8 -8.15 9.90 -4.06
CA PHE A 8 -7.92 9.78 -2.63
C PHE A 8 -7.16 8.48 -2.38
N ASP A 9 -6.05 8.54 -1.65
CA ASP A 9 -5.32 7.33 -1.26
C ASP A 9 -5.95 6.72 -0.01
N PHE A 10 -6.21 7.53 1.01
CA PHE A 10 -6.93 7.10 2.22
C PHE A 10 -7.93 8.15 2.68
N ILE A 11 -9.15 7.68 2.98
CA ILE A 11 -10.16 8.42 3.75
C ILE A 11 -10.51 7.56 4.97
N ILE A 12 -10.39 8.13 6.17
CA ILE A 12 -10.71 7.47 7.42
C ILE A 12 -11.77 8.29 8.15
N ILE A 13 -12.93 7.69 8.39
CA ILE A 13 -14.04 8.33 9.09
C ILE A 13 -14.01 7.86 10.56
N THR A 14 -13.87 8.80 11.49
CA THR A 14 -13.94 8.54 12.93
C THR A 14 -15.12 9.28 13.56
N ALA A 15 -15.36 9.09 14.85
CA ALA A 15 -16.43 9.80 15.55
C ALA A 15 -16.26 11.33 15.51
N ASN A 16 -15.02 11.83 15.49
CA ASN A 16 -14.73 13.27 15.61
C ASN A 16 -14.18 13.89 14.32
N ASN A 17 -13.49 13.10 13.48
CA ASN A 17 -12.75 13.61 12.34
C ASN A 17 -12.99 12.76 11.09
N ILE A 18 -12.90 13.39 9.93
CA ILE A 18 -12.67 12.74 8.64
C ILE A 18 -11.22 13.04 8.28
N LEU A 19 -10.39 12.01 8.22
CA LEU A 19 -8.98 12.12 7.89
C LEU A 19 -8.80 11.78 6.42
N HIS A 20 -8.12 12.64 5.68
CA HIS A 20 -7.73 12.43 4.29
C HIS A 20 -6.21 12.42 4.20
N PHE A 21 -5.63 11.32 3.73
CA PHE A 21 -4.20 11.19 3.55
C PHE A 21 -3.84 10.94 2.08
N ASP A 22 -2.96 11.78 1.54
CA ASP A 22 -2.33 11.67 0.22
C ASP A 22 -0.89 11.18 0.40
N ILE A 23 -0.56 9.98 -0.08
CA ILE A 23 0.70 9.32 0.21
C ILE A 23 1.71 9.55 -0.91
N LYS A 24 2.86 10.13 -0.57
CA LYS A 24 3.98 10.32 -1.49
C LYS A 24 5.09 9.31 -1.19
N ASN A 25 5.43 8.53 -2.21
CA ASN A 25 6.49 7.52 -2.19
C ASN A 25 7.82 8.06 -2.76
N TYR A 26 8.13 9.34 -2.54
CA TYR A 26 9.43 9.91 -2.92
C TYR A 26 10.54 9.32 -2.06
N SER A 27 11.73 9.11 -2.63
CA SER A 27 12.90 8.57 -1.92
C SER A 27 14.15 9.36 -2.27
N GLY A 28 15.11 9.40 -1.35
CA GLY A 28 16.34 10.18 -1.49
C GLY A 28 16.16 11.67 -1.23
N ASN A 29 17.04 12.49 -1.81
CA ASN A 29 17.16 13.89 -1.48
C ASN A 29 16.35 14.80 -2.41
N TYR A 30 15.61 15.71 -1.78
CA TYR A 30 14.82 16.74 -2.43
C TYR A 30 15.11 18.12 -1.81
N ARG A 31 14.98 19.16 -2.64
CA ARG A 31 15.00 20.56 -2.20
C ARG A 31 13.64 21.18 -2.45
N TYR A 32 13.11 21.85 -1.44
CA TYR A 32 11.95 22.70 -1.58
C TYR A 32 12.41 24.11 -2.01
N GLN A 33 11.98 24.55 -3.18
CA GLN A 33 12.29 25.87 -3.70
C GLN A 33 11.13 26.38 -4.57
N ASN A 34 10.79 27.66 -4.47
CA ASN A 34 9.73 28.30 -5.28
C ASN A 34 8.39 27.53 -5.22
N ASN A 35 7.99 27.11 -4.01
CA ASN A 35 6.79 26.32 -3.74
C ASN A 35 6.76 24.93 -4.44
N ARG A 36 7.90 24.41 -4.88
CA ARG A 36 8.00 23.11 -5.56
C ARG A 36 9.03 22.20 -4.92
N LEU A 37 8.80 20.90 -5.05
CA LEU A 37 9.79 19.86 -4.74
C LEU A 37 10.65 19.61 -5.96
N MET A 38 11.96 19.74 -5.78
CA MET A 38 12.96 19.46 -6.81
C MET A 38 13.81 18.28 -6.37
N SER A 39 13.81 17.20 -7.14
CA SER A 39 14.77 16.10 -6.94
C SER A 39 16.18 16.58 -7.31
N GLU A 40 17.20 16.10 -6.61
CA GLU A 40 18.60 16.31 -7.01
C GLU A 40 18.90 15.80 -8.43
N GLN A 41 18.07 14.89 -8.96
CA GLN A 41 18.15 14.38 -10.33
C GLN A 41 17.44 15.27 -11.37
N GLY A 42 17.02 16.48 -11.00
CA GLY A 42 16.43 17.48 -11.91
C GLY A 42 14.95 17.28 -12.25
N LYS A 43 14.29 16.25 -11.71
CA LYS A 43 12.83 16.09 -11.84
C LYS A 43 12.12 17.07 -10.92
N THR A 44 11.21 17.86 -11.51
CA THR A 44 10.29 18.73 -10.77
C THR A 44 8.91 18.10 -10.79
N ASP A 45 8.34 17.87 -9.63
CA ASP A 45 7.00 17.30 -9.54
C ASP A 45 5.92 18.36 -9.75
N LYS A 46 4.71 17.89 -10.13
CA LYS A 46 3.49 18.70 -10.10
C LYS A 46 3.33 19.29 -8.69
N ASP A 47 2.67 20.45 -8.60
CA ASP A 47 2.39 21.08 -7.30
C ASP A 47 1.50 20.16 -6.44
N ILE A 48 2.14 19.46 -5.51
CA ILE A 48 1.50 18.48 -4.63
C ILE A 48 0.46 19.13 -3.71
N PHE A 49 0.61 20.43 -3.41
CA PHE A 49 -0.32 21.14 -2.54
C PHE A 49 -1.61 21.44 -3.29
N ILE A 50 -1.53 21.84 -4.56
CA ILE A 50 -2.72 22.05 -5.40
C ILE A 50 -3.53 20.75 -5.55
N GLN A 51 -2.87 19.59 -5.65
CA GLN A 51 -3.57 18.30 -5.69
C GLN A 51 -4.34 18.03 -4.40
N LEU A 52 -3.71 18.28 -3.25
CA LEU A 52 -4.36 18.16 -1.95
C LEU A 52 -5.52 19.15 -1.81
N ASP A 53 -5.33 20.41 -2.19
CA ASP A 53 -6.34 21.47 -2.07
C ASP A 53 -7.60 21.16 -2.88
N ASN A 54 -7.43 20.60 -4.09
CA ASN A 54 -8.54 20.16 -4.92
C ASN A 54 -9.32 19.00 -4.28
N ALA A 55 -8.60 18.00 -3.76
CA ALA A 55 -9.18 16.85 -3.08
C ALA A 55 -9.90 17.27 -1.77
N ASP A 56 -9.30 18.15 -0.99
CA ASP A 56 -9.84 18.74 0.24
C ASP A 56 -11.13 19.54 -0.04
N SER A 57 -11.11 20.38 -1.06
CA SER A 57 -12.26 21.19 -1.47
C SER A 57 -13.45 20.33 -1.91
N TYR A 58 -13.17 19.22 -2.60
CA TYR A 58 -14.22 18.27 -3.00
C TYR A 58 -14.79 17.52 -1.77
N LEU A 59 -13.95 17.06 -0.86
CA LEU A 59 -14.40 16.41 0.38
C LEU A 59 -15.22 17.35 1.26
N LYS A 60 -14.85 18.63 1.38
CA LYS A 60 -15.64 19.62 2.11
C LYS A 60 -17.06 19.75 1.55
N GLN A 61 -17.21 19.75 0.23
CA GLN A 61 -18.54 19.79 -0.40
C GLN A 61 -19.36 18.54 -0.10
N LEU A 62 -18.73 17.36 -0.11
CA LEU A 62 -19.41 16.12 0.27
C LEU A 62 -19.79 16.10 1.76
N ILE A 63 -18.88 16.49 2.64
CA ILE A 63 -19.13 16.60 4.08
C ILE A 63 -20.32 17.52 4.37
N ALA A 64 -20.37 18.69 3.73
CA ALA A 64 -21.48 19.61 3.86
C ALA A 64 -22.79 19.02 3.30
N LYS A 65 -22.74 18.37 2.13
CA LYS A 65 -23.91 17.74 1.49
C LYS A 65 -24.54 16.63 2.35
N TYR A 66 -23.72 15.86 3.06
CA TYR A 66 -24.18 14.77 3.93
C TYR A 66 -24.31 15.19 5.40
N GLU A 67 -24.17 16.49 5.69
CA GLU A 67 -24.32 17.10 7.01
C GLU A 67 -23.47 16.40 8.08
N MET A 68 -22.24 16.03 7.70
CA MET A 68 -21.33 15.31 8.56
C MET A 68 -20.75 16.28 9.62
N PRO A 69 -20.90 16.00 10.93
CA PRO A 69 -20.41 16.89 11.99
C PRO A 69 -18.88 16.85 12.18
N GLN A 70 -18.21 15.86 11.60
CA GLN A 70 -16.77 15.65 11.75
C GLN A 70 -15.96 16.74 11.06
N LYS A 71 -14.83 17.12 11.68
CA LYS A 71 -13.86 18.02 11.05
C LYS A 71 -13.03 17.28 10.00
N LEU A 72 -12.84 17.89 8.82
CA LEU A 72 -11.90 17.39 7.81
C LEU A 72 -10.46 17.76 8.19
N ILE A 73 -9.56 16.77 8.14
CA ILE A 73 -8.11 16.95 8.28
C ILE A 73 -7.44 16.27 7.08
N SER A 74 -6.89 17.08 6.17
CA SER A 74 -6.15 16.62 4.99
C SER A 74 -4.64 16.74 5.21
N LYS A 75 -3.88 15.66 4.97
CA LYS A 75 -2.41 15.63 5.08
C LYS A 75 -1.77 14.95 3.86
N ILE A 76 -0.65 15.51 3.40
CA ILE A 76 0.33 14.85 2.55
C ILE A 76 1.30 14.11 3.45
N ILE A 77 1.52 12.82 3.19
CA ILE A 77 2.40 11.97 3.98
C ILE A 77 3.56 11.48 3.11
N PHE A 78 4.79 11.90 3.44
CA PHE A 78 6.00 11.31 2.87
C PHE A 78 6.35 10.02 3.62
N ILE A 79 6.03 8.88 3.02
CA ILE A 79 6.04 7.59 3.74
C ILE A 79 7.42 6.92 3.80
N ASN A 80 8.32 7.25 2.87
CA ASN A 80 9.63 6.62 2.84
C ASN A 80 10.57 7.25 3.87
N GLU A 81 11.23 6.41 4.68
CA GLU A 81 12.17 6.82 5.72
C GLU A 81 13.47 7.43 5.17
N ASP A 82 13.81 7.17 3.90
CA ASP A 82 15.00 7.70 3.22
C ASP A 82 14.72 9.01 2.46
N PHE A 83 13.52 9.57 2.59
CA PHE A 83 13.16 10.85 2.00
C PHE A 83 13.73 12.00 2.85
N ASN A 84 14.61 12.79 2.24
CA ASN A 84 15.19 13.97 2.85
C ASN A 84 14.72 15.22 2.12
N LEU A 85 14.10 16.15 2.83
CA LEU A 85 13.61 17.40 2.28
C LEU A 85 14.34 18.60 2.89
N THR A 86 15.10 19.32 2.08
CA THR A 86 15.84 20.53 2.48
C THR A 86 15.09 21.79 2.05
N GLY A 87 15.29 22.90 2.78
CA GLY A 87 14.67 24.19 2.44
C GLY A 87 13.16 24.29 2.71
N PHE A 88 12.57 23.29 3.37
CA PHE A 88 11.16 23.30 3.76
C PHE A 88 10.98 23.80 5.19
N SER A 89 10.22 24.87 5.37
CA SER A 89 9.97 25.50 6.68
C SER A 89 8.77 24.91 7.42
N GLY A 90 8.17 23.84 6.89
CA GLY A 90 6.94 23.25 7.44
C GLY A 90 5.67 23.82 6.81
N LYS A 91 4.65 22.96 6.69
CA LYS A 91 3.25 23.31 6.45
C LYS A 91 2.41 22.36 7.28
N ASP A 92 1.33 22.84 7.87
CA ASP A 92 0.44 22.01 8.68
C ASP A 92 -0.12 20.82 7.89
N CYS A 93 -0.27 20.93 6.58
CA CYS A 93 -0.76 19.85 5.73
C CYS A 93 0.30 18.78 5.38
N VAL A 94 1.52 18.86 5.91
CA VAL A 94 2.61 17.91 5.63
C VAL A 94 2.95 17.09 6.87
N MET A 95 3.21 15.80 6.67
CA MET A 95 3.66 14.87 7.69
C MET A 95 4.69 13.90 7.11
N PHE A 96 5.61 13.45 7.95
CA PHE A 96 6.61 12.44 7.62
C PHE A 96 6.30 11.10 8.30
N SER A 97 6.88 10.02 7.79
CA SER A 97 6.65 8.66 8.29
C SER A 97 6.87 8.50 9.80
N HIS A 98 7.87 9.17 10.36
CA HIS A 98 8.20 9.13 11.78
C HIS A 98 7.17 9.85 12.68
N GLU A 99 6.29 10.66 12.11
CA GLU A 99 5.25 11.43 12.83
C GLU A 99 3.90 10.68 12.87
N LEU A 100 3.81 9.46 12.34
CA LEU A 100 2.56 8.71 12.23
C LEU A 100 2.15 7.97 13.51
N GLU A 101 3.06 7.77 14.45
CA GLU A 101 2.76 7.00 15.68
C GLU A 101 1.59 7.61 16.49
N PRO A 102 1.52 8.94 16.71
CA PRO A 102 0.35 9.57 17.32
C PRO A 102 -0.95 9.35 16.54
N VAL A 103 -0.90 9.32 15.20
CA VAL A 103 -2.08 9.06 14.35
C VAL A 103 -2.58 7.64 14.59
N PHE A 104 -1.69 6.65 14.61
CA PHE A 104 -2.09 5.26 14.89
C PHE A 104 -2.67 5.10 16.30
N ASN A 105 -2.10 5.77 17.29
CA ASN A 105 -2.62 5.72 18.66
C ASN A 105 -3.98 6.39 18.78
N TYR A 106 -4.20 7.51 18.08
CA TYR A 106 -5.52 8.11 17.94
C TYR A 106 -6.52 7.11 17.32
N LEU A 107 -6.18 6.50 16.18
CA LEU A 107 -7.07 5.56 15.48
C LEU A 107 -7.43 4.34 16.34
N LYS A 108 -6.48 3.79 17.13
CA LYS A 108 -6.74 2.69 18.06
C LYS A 108 -7.70 3.08 19.19
N SER A 109 -7.74 4.37 19.56
CA SER A 109 -8.60 4.88 20.63
C SER A 109 -10.03 5.19 20.15
N CYS A 110 -10.22 5.39 18.85
CA CYS A 110 -11.50 5.74 18.26
C CYS A 110 -12.53 4.61 18.46
N LYS A 111 -13.73 4.99 18.91
CA LYS A 111 -14.91 4.12 19.07
C LYS A 111 -16.15 4.84 18.56
N GLY A 112 -17.27 4.13 18.47
CA GLY A 112 -18.57 4.74 18.18
C GLY A 112 -18.80 5.00 16.69
N ILE A 113 -18.69 3.95 15.87
CA ILE A 113 -19.16 3.99 14.48
C ILE A 113 -20.68 4.18 14.50
N THR A 114 -21.17 5.20 13.79
CA THR A 114 -22.60 5.50 13.69
C THR A 114 -23.14 5.12 12.32
N GLN A 115 -24.47 4.96 12.21
CA GLN A 115 -25.11 4.70 10.92
C GLN A 115 -24.88 5.83 9.92
N GLN A 116 -24.80 7.09 10.37
CA GLN A 116 -24.50 8.23 9.50
C GLN A 116 -23.11 8.09 8.86
N MET A 117 -22.10 7.66 9.64
CA MET A 117 -20.74 7.41 9.13
C MET A 117 -20.74 6.30 8.08
N ILE A 118 -21.48 5.21 8.33
CA ILE A 118 -21.63 4.09 7.37
C ILE A 118 -22.29 4.59 6.09
N ASN A 119 -23.39 5.33 6.20
CA ASN A 119 -24.10 5.88 5.04
C ASN A 119 -23.22 6.83 4.21
N PHE A 120 -22.38 7.63 4.86
CA PHE A 120 -21.42 8.51 4.19
C PHE A 120 -20.33 7.71 3.47
N ALA A 121 -19.80 6.65 4.10
CA ALA A 121 -18.85 5.74 3.46
C ALA A 121 -19.46 5.05 2.22
N ASP A 122 -20.69 4.56 2.34
CA ASP A 122 -21.41 3.93 1.22
C ASP A 122 -21.65 4.92 0.07
N ALA A 123 -21.92 6.19 0.40
CA ALA A 123 -22.03 7.24 -0.61
C ALA A 123 -20.70 7.48 -1.35
N LEU A 124 -19.58 7.51 -0.63
CA LEU A 124 -18.25 7.62 -1.25
C LEU A 124 -17.97 6.44 -2.18
N ILE A 125 -18.31 5.22 -1.76
CA ILE A 125 -18.15 4.01 -2.59
C ILE A 125 -19.02 4.09 -3.85
N LYS A 126 -20.27 4.55 -3.74
CA LYS A 126 -21.17 4.71 -4.89
C LYS A 126 -20.71 5.79 -5.87
N LEU A 127 -20.04 6.84 -5.37
CA LEU A 127 -19.45 7.91 -6.20
C LEU A 127 -18.11 7.51 -6.81
N HIS A 128 -17.51 6.41 -6.35
CA HIS A 128 -16.24 5.94 -6.88
C HIS A 128 -16.38 5.52 -8.34
N ASP A 129 -15.60 6.16 -9.21
CA ASP A 129 -15.58 5.87 -10.62
C ASP A 129 -14.68 4.66 -10.90
N ASN A 130 -15.29 3.49 -11.09
CA ASN A 130 -14.60 2.27 -11.52
C ASN A 130 -14.12 2.35 -12.98
N GLU A 131 -14.62 3.31 -13.77
CA GLU A 131 -14.21 3.55 -15.16
C GLU A 131 -13.04 4.55 -15.22
N GLY A 132 -11.95 4.15 -14.57
CA GLY A 132 -10.69 4.86 -14.53
C GLY A 132 -9.65 4.23 -15.46
N VAL A 133 -9.59 4.75 -16.69
CA VAL A 133 -8.63 4.45 -17.79
C VAL A 133 -7.14 4.69 -17.44
N ASP A 134 -6.78 4.84 -16.18
CA ASP A 134 -5.39 4.73 -15.72
C ASP A 134 -5.16 3.31 -15.20
N ASN A 135 -5.23 2.33 -16.12
CA ASN A 135 -4.54 1.06 -15.92
C ASN A 135 -3.05 1.39 -15.84
N ARG A 136 -2.59 1.85 -14.67
CA ARG A 136 -1.18 1.81 -14.26
C ARG A 136 -0.78 0.36 -13.99
N ILE A 137 -1.12 -0.54 -14.92
CA ILE A 137 -0.44 -1.81 -15.04
C ILE A 137 0.85 -1.45 -15.78
N HIS A 138 1.82 -0.94 -15.02
CA HIS A 138 3.20 -1.11 -15.44
C HIS A 138 3.43 -2.63 -15.43
N TYR A 139 3.30 -3.24 -16.60
CA TYR A 139 3.75 -4.62 -16.82
C TYR A 139 5.26 -4.60 -16.68
N TYR A 140 5.74 -4.75 -15.44
CA TYR A 140 7.12 -5.04 -15.18
C TYR A 140 7.36 -6.49 -15.62
N ASN A 141 8.31 -6.72 -16.51
CA ASN A 141 8.74 -8.09 -16.74
C ASN A 141 9.36 -8.58 -15.44
N LEU A 142 8.85 -9.71 -14.92
CA LEU A 142 9.39 -10.32 -13.70
C LEU A 142 10.89 -10.61 -13.79
N GLU A 143 11.41 -10.76 -15.01
CA GLU A 143 12.82 -10.99 -15.34
C GLU A 143 13.70 -9.75 -15.08
N ASP A 144 13.13 -8.55 -15.18
CA ASP A 144 13.83 -7.29 -14.93
C ASP A 144 13.87 -6.93 -13.44
N LEU A 145 13.12 -7.65 -12.60
CA LEU A 145 12.98 -7.36 -11.18
C LEU A 145 13.93 -8.21 -10.34
N LYS A 146 14.59 -7.56 -9.38
CA LYS A 146 15.26 -8.28 -8.29
C LYS A 146 14.21 -8.87 -7.34
N LEU A 147 13.82 -10.11 -7.59
CA LEU A 147 12.90 -10.84 -6.72
C LEU A 147 13.55 -11.19 -5.38
N GLY A 148 12.77 -11.12 -4.31
CA GLY A 148 13.24 -11.44 -2.97
C GLY A 148 12.16 -11.31 -1.91
N LEU A 149 12.38 -11.98 -0.78
CA LEU A 149 11.50 -11.89 0.37
C LEU A 149 11.74 -10.57 1.12
N ARG A 150 10.67 -9.79 1.30
CA ARG A 150 10.68 -8.51 2.02
C ARG A 150 10.50 -8.75 3.51
N CYS A 151 11.40 -8.22 4.33
CA CYS A 151 11.27 -8.33 5.77
C CYS A 151 10.02 -7.58 6.25
N PRO A 152 9.10 -8.21 7.02
CA PRO A 152 7.91 -7.53 7.52
C PRO A 152 8.25 -6.44 8.55
N LYS A 153 9.41 -6.53 9.20
CA LYS A 153 9.86 -5.54 10.20
C LYS A 153 10.53 -4.32 9.56
N CYS A 154 11.68 -4.51 8.90
CA CYS A 154 12.48 -3.39 8.37
C CYS A 154 12.24 -3.10 6.88
N ARG A 155 11.32 -3.84 6.23
CA ARG A 155 10.93 -3.65 4.83
C ARG A 155 12.05 -3.82 3.78
N LYS A 156 13.28 -4.16 4.18
CA LYS A 156 14.40 -4.52 3.28
C LYS A 156 14.20 -5.90 2.65
N MET A 157 14.71 -6.09 1.43
CA MET A 157 14.71 -7.38 0.70
C MET A 157 15.95 -8.23 1.03
N GLU A 158 16.17 -8.47 2.31
CA GLU A 158 17.39 -9.12 2.85
C GLU A 158 17.07 -10.38 3.66
N MET A 159 15.90 -10.97 3.42
CA MET A 159 15.52 -12.23 4.07
C MET A 159 16.33 -13.38 3.48
N SER A 160 17.12 -14.03 4.32
CA SER A 160 18.02 -15.12 3.94
C SER A 160 17.61 -16.44 4.59
N ARG A 161 17.73 -17.54 3.84
CA ARG A 161 17.35 -18.87 4.32
C ARG A 161 18.36 -19.38 5.34
N ILE A 162 17.87 -19.85 6.49
CA ILE A 162 18.72 -20.54 7.48
C ILE A 162 18.63 -22.05 7.24
N ARG A 163 19.76 -22.69 6.91
CA ARG A 163 19.84 -24.13 6.63
C ARG A 163 19.31 -24.93 7.83
N ARG A 164 18.51 -25.98 7.56
CA ARG A 164 17.87 -26.85 8.57
C ARG A 164 16.92 -26.13 9.55
N LYS A 165 16.48 -24.91 9.26
CA LYS A 165 15.44 -24.20 10.02
C LYS A 165 14.17 -24.00 9.19
N THR A 166 13.08 -23.71 9.88
CA THR A 166 11.74 -23.48 9.30
C THR A 166 11.45 -21.99 9.08
N TYR A 167 12.49 -21.16 9.04
CA TYR A 167 12.38 -19.71 8.87
C TYR A 167 13.56 -19.12 8.09
N PHE A 168 13.31 -17.94 7.52
CA PHE A 168 14.29 -17.01 6.98
C PHE A 168 14.63 -15.96 8.04
N LYS A 169 15.84 -15.39 7.98
CA LYS A 169 16.30 -14.33 8.89
C LYS A 169 16.71 -13.10 8.10
N CYS A 170 16.31 -11.92 8.58
CA CYS A 170 16.79 -10.64 8.07
C CYS A 170 18.06 -10.19 8.81
N SER A 171 18.84 -9.30 8.19
CA SER A 171 19.91 -8.53 8.84
C SER A 171 19.44 -7.81 10.11
N CYS A 172 18.20 -7.32 10.14
CA CYS A 172 17.61 -6.67 11.32
C CYS A 172 17.21 -7.63 12.47
N GLY A 173 17.51 -8.92 12.34
CA GLY A 173 17.22 -9.96 13.34
C GLY A 173 15.82 -10.58 13.24
N ASN A 174 14.90 -9.99 12.45
CA ASN A 174 13.55 -10.51 12.29
C ASN A 174 13.55 -11.90 11.63
N LYS A 175 12.63 -12.78 12.06
CA LYS A 175 12.46 -14.14 11.53
C LYS A 175 11.12 -14.24 10.78
N LEU A 176 11.14 -14.82 9.58
CA LEU A 176 9.94 -15.08 8.77
C LEU A 176 9.79 -16.58 8.58
N LYS A 177 8.68 -17.16 9.04
CA LYS A 177 8.41 -18.61 8.86
C LYS A 177 8.35 -18.96 7.37
N ASN A 178 8.72 -20.20 7.01
CA ASN A 178 8.64 -20.68 5.62
C ASN A 178 7.23 -20.55 5.03
N GLU A 179 6.21 -20.73 5.87
CA GLU A 179 4.80 -20.51 5.51
C GLU A 179 4.56 -19.08 5.02
N ASN A 180 4.91 -18.08 5.82
CA ASN A 180 4.77 -16.67 5.46
C ASN A 180 5.65 -16.29 4.26
N ALA A 181 6.81 -16.94 4.09
CA ALA A 181 7.66 -16.76 2.92
C ALA A 181 6.96 -17.25 1.63
N VAL A 182 6.28 -18.41 1.68
CA VAL A 182 5.50 -18.93 0.55
C VAL A 182 4.32 -18.00 0.22
N LEU A 183 3.61 -17.51 1.24
CA LEU A 183 2.51 -16.55 1.06
C LEU A 183 2.99 -15.25 0.40
N GLN A 184 4.08 -14.67 0.91
CA GLN A 184 4.66 -13.44 0.36
C GLN A 184 5.16 -13.63 -1.08
N ALA A 185 5.81 -14.75 -1.38
CA ALA A 185 6.27 -15.04 -2.74
C ALA A 185 5.11 -15.16 -3.73
N TYR A 186 4.02 -15.83 -3.33
CA TYR A 186 2.82 -15.93 -4.13
C TYR A 186 2.21 -14.55 -4.40
N GLU A 187 2.06 -13.71 -3.36
CA GLU A 187 1.46 -12.38 -3.47
C GLU A 187 2.26 -11.49 -4.42
N VAL A 188 3.60 -11.50 -4.35
CA VAL A 188 4.46 -10.76 -5.26
C VAL A 188 4.26 -11.23 -6.71
N LEU A 189 4.30 -12.54 -6.97
CA LEU A 189 4.13 -13.07 -8.31
C LEU A 189 2.75 -12.73 -8.89
N ALA A 190 1.69 -12.87 -8.10
CA ALA A 190 0.33 -12.54 -8.52
C ALA A 190 0.18 -11.03 -8.80
N LEU A 191 0.75 -10.16 -7.96
CA LEU A 191 0.71 -8.70 -8.11
C LEU A 191 1.38 -8.25 -9.42
N PHE A 192 2.49 -8.88 -9.80
CA PHE A 192 3.19 -8.60 -11.06
C PHE A 192 2.62 -9.40 -12.25
N GLY A 193 1.33 -9.75 -12.20
CA GLY A 193 0.59 -10.26 -13.36
C GLY A 193 0.76 -11.76 -13.64
N LYS A 194 1.27 -12.56 -12.70
CA LYS A 194 1.36 -14.01 -12.88
C LYS A 194 0.04 -14.70 -12.54
N ASP A 195 -0.86 -14.79 -13.52
CA ASP A 195 -2.21 -15.37 -13.38
C ASP A 195 -2.24 -16.85 -12.93
N LYS A 196 -1.18 -17.61 -13.25
CA LYS A 196 -1.05 -19.05 -12.96
C LYS A 196 0.24 -19.31 -12.19
N VAL A 197 0.23 -19.02 -10.89
CA VAL A 197 1.37 -19.31 -10.01
C VAL A 197 1.51 -20.83 -9.80
N LYS A 198 2.65 -21.38 -10.20
CA LYS A 198 3.02 -22.79 -10.05
C LYS A 198 3.97 -22.99 -8.87
N ARG A 199 4.08 -24.23 -8.40
CA ARG A 199 5.05 -24.60 -7.35
C ARG A 199 6.48 -24.23 -7.71
N LYS A 200 6.88 -24.42 -8.97
CA LYS A 200 8.21 -24.09 -9.46
C LYS A 200 8.52 -22.61 -9.23
N ASP A 201 7.57 -21.73 -9.51
CA ASP A 201 7.77 -20.28 -9.34
C ASP A 201 8.06 -19.92 -7.88
N ILE A 202 7.38 -20.55 -6.93
CA ILE A 202 7.62 -20.36 -5.50
C ILE A 202 8.94 -20.98 -5.05
N VAL A 203 9.31 -22.15 -5.58
CA VAL A 203 10.62 -22.76 -5.33
C VAL A 203 11.73 -21.84 -5.80
N ASP A 204 11.63 -21.33 -7.03
CA ASP A 204 12.62 -20.45 -7.64
C ASP A 204 12.71 -19.11 -6.87
N PHE A 205 11.57 -18.56 -6.42
CA PHE A 205 11.52 -17.33 -5.63
C PHE A 205 12.12 -17.47 -4.22
N THR A 206 11.84 -18.59 -3.54
CA THR A 206 12.16 -18.75 -2.10
C THR A 206 13.42 -19.59 -1.83
N GLY A 207 13.86 -20.40 -2.78
CA GLY A 207 14.91 -21.41 -2.57
C GLY A 207 14.50 -22.53 -1.59
N LEU A 208 13.22 -22.68 -1.28
CA LEU A 208 12.70 -23.78 -0.47
C LEU A 208 12.65 -25.08 -1.27
N SER A 209 12.69 -26.22 -0.56
CA SER A 209 12.58 -27.52 -1.23
C SER A 209 11.19 -27.69 -1.85
N ASN A 210 11.11 -28.39 -2.99
CA ASN A 210 9.84 -28.71 -3.64
C ASN A 210 8.86 -29.43 -2.68
N ARG A 211 9.37 -30.28 -1.79
CA ARG A 211 8.55 -30.94 -0.76
C ARG A 211 7.91 -29.92 0.20
N THR A 212 8.69 -28.96 0.68
CA THR A 212 8.20 -27.90 1.58
C THR A 212 7.18 -27.00 0.89
N VAL A 213 7.50 -26.55 -0.32
CA VAL A 213 6.59 -25.71 -1.11
C VAL A 213 5.31 -26.45 -1.43
N THR A 214 5.36 -27.70 -1.90
CA THR A 214 4.16 -28.49 -2.21
C THR A 214 3.24 -28.60 -0.99
N ARG A 215 3.79 -28.91 0.19
CA ARG A 215 3.01 -29.01 1.42
C ARG A 215 2.31 -27.70 1.75
N LEU A 216 3.04 -26.59 1.74
CA LEU A 216 2.50 -25.26 2.08
C LEU A 216 1.50 -24.76 1.03
N MET A 217 1.80 -24.95 -0.26
CA MET A 217 0.89 -24.55 -1.33
C MET A 217 -0.46 -25.27 -1.24
N ASN A 218 -0.46 -26.57 -0.96
CA ASN A 218 -1.69 -27.34 -0.76
C ASN A 218 -2.45 -26.97 0.52
N GLN A 219 -1.77 -26.39 1.52
CA GLN A 219 -2.37 -25.99 2.80
C GLN A 219 -3.08 -24.63 2.69
N HIS A 220 -2.58 -23.71 1.87
CA HIS A 220 -3.03 -22.31 1.85
C HIS A 220 -3.73 -21.86 0.57
N PHE A 221 -3.68 -22.65 -0.50
CA PHE A 221 -4.19 -22.24 -1.81
C PHE A 221 -5.02 -23.34 -2.46
N TYR A 222 -5.97 -22.92 -3.29
CA TYR A 222 -6.75 -23.83 -4.12
C TYR A 222 -5.92 -24.31 -5.30
N LYS A 223 -5.78 -25.63 -5.40
CA LYS A 223 -5.06 -26.29 -6.48
C LYS A 223 -6.01 -26.45 -7.68
N HIS A 224 -5.63 -25.87 -8.81
CA HIS A 224 -6.33 -26.06 -10.08
C HIS A 224 -5.54 -26.98 -11.01
N SER A 225 -6.22 -27.90 -11.69
CA SER A 225 -5.65 -28.96 -12.56
C SER A 225 -4.83 -30.02 -11.82
N HIS A 226 -4.89 -31.26 -12.31
CA HIS A 226 -4.25 -32.43 -11.70
C HIS A 226 -2.91 -32.84 -12.35
N TYR A 227 -2.47 -32.16 -13.42
CA TYR A 227 -1.33 -32.59 -14.24
C TYR A 227 -0.31 -31.47 -14.54
N ARG A 228 0.33 -31.46 -15.72
CA ARG A 228 1.39 -30.49 -16.10
C ARG A 228 0.93 -29.02 -16.05
N GLY A 229 -0.37 -28.78 -16.04
CA GLY A 229 -0.99 -27.48 -15.89
C GLY A 229 -1.32 -27.06 -14.45
N THR A 230 -0.89 -27.78 -13.41
CA THR A 230 -1.24 -27.42 -12.03
C THR A 230 -0.75 -26.02 -11.65
N TYR A 231 -1.67 -25.17 -11.23
CA TYR A 231 -1.41 -23.86 -10.64
C TYR A 231 -2.26 -23.67 -9.39
N TYR A 232 -1.96 -22.63 -8.62
CA TYR A 232 -2.60 -22.35 -7.36
C TYR A 232 -3.23 -20.96 -7.39
N LYS A 233 -4.38 -20.81 -6.73
CA LYS A 233 -5.04 -19.52 -6.51
C LYS A 233 -5.34 -19.31 -5.03
N LYS A 234 -5.21 -18.07 -4.56
CA LYS A 234 -5.70 -17.67 -3.23
C LYS A 234 -7.23 -17.72 -3.26
N GLY A 235 -7.85 -18.25 -2.22
CA GLY A 235 -9.30 -18.12 -2.06
C GLY A 235 -9.71 -16.65 -2.05
N GLU A 236 -10.87 -16.34 -2.63
CA GLU A 236 -11.54 -15.08 -2.34
C GLU A 236 -11.91 -15.10 -0.85
N GLN A 237 -11.05 -14.55 0.00
CA GLN A 237 -11.50 -14.07 1.29
C GLN A 237 -12.26 -12.79 1.00
N ILE A 238 -13.58 -12.89 0.97
CA ILE A 238 -14.46 -11.77 1.25
C ILE A 238 -14.15 -11.41 2.72
N ASN A 239 -13.21 -10.50 2.91
CA ASN A 239 -13.03 -9.85 4.21
C ASN A 239 -14.22 -8.90 4.35
N ILE A 240 -15.21 -9.32 5.13
CA ILE A 240 -16.23 -8.45 5.72
C ILE A 240 -15.56 -7.59 6.78
#